data_AF-A0A6G1QFH0-F1
#
_entry.id   AF-A0A6G1QFH0-F1
#
_cell.length_a   1.000
_cell.length_b   1.000
_cell.length_c   1.000
_cell.angle_alpha   90.00
_cell.angle_beta   90.00
_cell.angle_gamma   90.00
#
_symmetry.space_group_name_H-M   'P 1'
#
loop_
_entity.id
_entity.type
_entity.pdbx_description
1 polymer ?
#
loop_
_entity_poly.entity_id
_entity_poly.type
_entity_poly.pdbx_seq_one_letter_code
_entity_poly.pdbx_strand_id
1 'polypeptide(L)'
;MAKSKQKGNHKSDKKKHIAKTWKTKRRTKDLDQIHSDMKPETAAKLLHQDVDYDVTGCAQHYCLHCARYFVDMRSLKEHFKSKVHKRRLKQLREEPYTQAEAERAAGMGSYIPPKKVEVKTQPIEEDMD
;
A
#
# COMPACT_ATOMS: atom_id res chain seq x y z
N MET A 1 36.63 -36.33 13.92
CA MET A 1 36.77 -34.88 13.68
C MET A 1 35.53 -34.16 14.23
N ALA A 2 35.67 -33.36 15.27
CA ALA A 2 34.54 -32.63 15.87
C ALA A 2 34.19 -31.42 15.01
N LYS A 3 32.92 -31.30 14.58
CA LYS A 3 32.44 -30.11 13.87
C LYS A 3 32.45 -28.93 14.85
N SER A 4 33.29 -27.92 14.59
CA SER A 4 33.30 -26.68 15.36
C SER A 4 31.98 -25.93 15.18
N LYS A 5 31.40 -25.45 16.28
CA LYS A 5 30.13 -24.71 16.25
C LYS A 5 30.39 -23.32 15.66
N GLN A 6 29.73 -22.99 14.56
CA GLN A 6 29.81 -21.65 13.97
C GLN A 6 29.13 -20.62 14.90
N LYS A 7 29.94 -19.83 15.61
CA LYS A 7 29.49 -18.69 16.42
C LYS A 7 29.33 -17.47 15.50
N GLY A 8 28.16 -16.83 15.49
CA GLY A 8 27.88 -15.64 14.65
C GLY A 8 27.36 -15.93 13.23
N ASN A 9 27.60 -17.13 12.69
CA ASN A 9 27.08 -17.56 11.38
C ASN A 9 25.76 -18.36 11.49
N HIS A 10 24.80 -17.83 12.24
CA HIS A 10 23.44 -18.34 12.15
C HIS A 10 22.82 -17.79 10.87
N LYS A 11 22.72 -18.63 9.82
CA LYS A 11 21.92 -18.29 8.64
C LYS A 11 20.50 -17.99 9.12
N SER A 12 20.13 -16.71 9.18
CA SER A 12 18.74 -16.30 9.25
C SER A 12 18.13 -16.70 7.91
N ASP A 13 17.67 -17.94 7.81
CA ASP A 13 17.06 -18.43 6.59
C ASP A 13 15.94 -17.46 6.23
N LYS A 14 16.13 -16.69 5.15
CA LYS A 14 15.19 -15.62 4.75
C LYS A 14 13.76 -16.16 4.66
N LYS A 15 13.61 -17.43 4.30
CA LYS A 15 12.35 -18.19 4.27
C LYS A 15 11.65 -18.28 5.64
N LYS A 16 12.38 -18.41 6.75
CA LYS A 16 11.83 -18.48 8.12
C LYS A 16 11.25 -17.15 8.61
N HIS A 17 11.68 -16.02 8.04
CA HIS A 17 11.20 -14.68 8.41
C HIS A 17 10.01 -14.19 7.59
N ILE A 18 9.70 -14.77 6.43
CA ILE A 18 8.57 -14.35 5.58
C ILE A 18 7.23 -14.51 6.32
N ALA A 19 7.06 -15.62 7.04
CA ALA A 19 5.87 -15.87 7.86
C ALA A 19 5.63 -14.78 8.92
N LYS A 20 6.69 -14.10 9.39
CA LYS A 20 6.56 -12.98 10.34
C LYS A 20 5.93 -11.74 9.68
N THR A 21 6.22 -11.51 8.41
CA THR A 21 5.70 -10.37 7.64
C THR A 21 4.23 -10.55 7.28
N TRP A 22 3.79 -11.78 7.00
CA TRP A 22 2.40 -12.09 6.64
C TRP A 22 1.44 -12.24 7.83
N LYS A 23 1.93 -12.01 9.07
CA LYS A 23 1.04 -12.05 10.24
C LYS A 23 0.02 -10.92 10.19
N THR A 24 -1.20 -11.19 10.65
CA THR A 24 -2.32 -10.25 10.71
C THR A 24 -1.94 -8.93 11.40
N LYS A 25 -1.19 -8.98 12.51
CA LYS A 25 -0.71 -7.78 13.24
C LYS A 25 0.22 -6.84 12.45
N ARG A 26 0.67 -7.21 11.25
CA ARG A 26 1.54 -6.43 10.35
C ARG A 26 0.93 -6.26 8.96
N ARG A 27 -0.35 -6.61 8.80
CA ARG A 27 -1.05 -6.54 7.52
C ARG A 27 -1.26 -5.08 7.16
N THR A 28 -0.96 -4.75 5.91
CA THR A 28 -1.23 -3.44 5.32
C THR A 28 -2.63 -3.42 4.71
N LYS A 29 -3.16 -2.24 4.39
CA LYS A 29 -4.39 -2.12 3.61
C LYS A 29 -4.31 -2.88 2.28
N ASP A 30 -5.38 -3.58 1.97
CA ASP A 30 -5.55 -4.34 0.73
C ASP A 30 -5.91 -3.40 -0.44
N LEU A 31 -5.81 -3.88 -1.68
CA LEU A 31 -5.96 -3.03 -2.88
C LEU A 31 -7.41 -2.52 -3.04
N ASP A 32 -8.40 -3.35 -2.75
CA ASP A 32 -9.83 -3.04 -2.76
C ASP A 32 -10.21 -1.93 -1.75
N GLN A 33 -9.59 -1.97 -0.57
CA GLN A 33 -9.71 -0.91 0.44
C GLN A 33 -9.15 0.41 -0.10
N ILE A 34 -8.00 0.38 -0.76
CA ILE A 34 -7.37 1.58 -1.35
C ILE A 34 -8.22 2.16 -2.49
N HIS A 35 -8.85 1.32 -3.30
CA HIS A 35 -9.81 1.77 -4.31
C HIS A 35 -11.03 2.48 -3.69
N SER A 36 -11.47 2.02 -2.52
CA SER A 36 -12.54 2.68 -1.77
C SER A 36 -12.07 4.02 -1.21
N ASP A 37 -10.86 4.07 -0.65
CA ASP A 37 -10.23 5.30 -0.13
C ASP A 37 -10.02 6.35 -1.24
N MET A 38 -9.79 5.93 -2.48
CA MET A 38 -9.56 6.81 -3.64
C MET A 38 -10.80 7.59 -4.10
N LYS A 39 -11.99 7.23 -3.62
CA LYS A 39 -13.21 8.01 -3.91
C LYS A 39 -13.04 9.44 -3.36
N PRO A 40 -13.56 10.47 -4.04
CA PRO A 40 -13.26 11.86 -3.71
C PRO A 40 -13.64 12.23 -2.27
N GLU A 41 -14.78 11.71 -1.78
CA GLU A 41 -15.27 11.97 -0.43
C GLU A 41 -14.33 11.45 0.67
N THR A 42 -13.79 10.26 0.49
CA THR A 42 -12.85 9.64 1.43
C THR A 42 -11.44 10.19 1.24
N ALA A 43 -11.05 10.45 -0.01
CA ALA A 43 -9.75 10.98 -0.36
C ALA A 43 -9.52 12.35 0.28
N ALA A 44 -10.51 13.25 0.21
CA ALA A 44 -10.43 14.57 0.83
C ALA A 44 -10.23 14.46 2.36
N LYS A 45 -10.99 13.59 3.03
CA LYS A 45 -10.85 13.35 4.48
C LYS A 45 -9.49 12.76 4.86
N LEU A 46 -8.94 11.90 4.01
CA LEU A 46 -7.64 11.26 4.25
C LEU A 46 -6.45 12.17 3.92
N LEU A 47 -6.64 13.15 3.04
CA LEU A 47 -5.63 14.15 2.69
C LEU A 47 -5.60 15.29 3.71
N HIS A 48 -6.76 15.73 4.19
CA HIS A 48 -6.91 16.78 5.18
C HIS A 48 -7.26 16.17 6.55
N GLN A 49 -6.35 15.35 7.07
CA GLN A 49 -6.50 14.77 8.41
C GLN A 49 -6.10 15.79 9.48
N ASP A 50 -6.79 15.73 10.62
CA ASP A 50 -6.40 16.47 11.81
C ASP A 50 -5.01 16.03 12.30
N VAL A 51 -4.33 16.92 13.01
CA VAL A 51 -2.99 16.67 13.55
C VAL A 51 -3.03 15.54 14.58
N ASP A 52 -2.42 14.40 14.25
CA ASP A 52 -2.34 13.23 15.14
C ASP A 52 -0.88 12.94 15.52
N TYR A 53 -0.54 13.17 16.79
CA TYR A 53 0.83 13.05 17.32
C TYR A 53 1.33 11.60 17.44
N ASP A 54 0.45 10.60 17.42
CA ASP A 54 0.84 9.18 17.51
C ASP A 54 1.33 8.63 16.17
N VAL A 55 1.07 9.37 15.08
CA VAL A 55 1.41 8.97 13.71
C VAL A 55 2.61 9.78 13.21
N THR A 56 3.44 9.14 12.37
CA THR A 56 4.61 9.79 11.77
C THR A 56 4.21 11.02 10.97
N GLY A 57 4.93 12.13 11.15
CA GLY A 57 4.64 13.40 10.46
C GLY A 57 3.28 14.00 10.82
N CYS A 58 2.79 13.70 12.04
CA CYS A 58 1.54 14.21 12.58
C CYS A 58 0.31 13.97 11.69
N ALA A 59 0.31 12.86 10.94
CA ALA A 59 -0.67 12.50 9.92
C ALA A 59 -0.80 13.47 8.72
N GLN A 60 -0.01 14.54 8.65
CA GLN A 60 -0.10 15.58 7.61
C GLN A 60 0.47 15.15 6.25
N HIS A 61 1.42 14.22 6.23
CA HIS A 61 2.09 13.80 5.00
C HIS A 61 1.71 12.37 4.63
N TYR A 62 0.54 12.21 4.03
CA TYR A 62 -0.04 10.90 3.71
C TYR A 62 -0.07 10.60 2.20
N CYS A 63 0.35 9.39 1.82
CA CYS A 63 0.17 8.87 0.47
C CYS A 63 -1.04 7.93 0.42
N LEU A 64 -2.07 8.30 -0.34
CA LEU A 64 -3.32 7.53 -0.44
C LEU A 64 -3.11 6.19 -1.14
N HIS A 65 -2.32 6.16 -2.21
CA HIS A 65 -2.06 4.96 -3.01
C HIS A 65 -1.28 3.88 -2.26
N CYS A 66 -0.37 4.29 -1.38
CA CYS A 66 0.47 3.38 -0.60
C CYS A 66 -0.03 3.18 0.83
N ALA A 67 -1.04 3.93 1.27
CA ALA A 67 -1.56 3.94 2.64
C ALA A 67 -0.44 4.10 3.68
N ARG A 68 0.41 5.10 3.50
CA ARG A 68 1.61 5.30 4.31
C ARG A 68 1.81 6.77 4.64
N TYR A 69 2.15 7.02 5.90
CA TYR A 69 2.54 8.31 6.43
C TYR A 69 4.05 8.54 6.29
N PHE A 70 4.42 9.80 6.12
CA PHE A 70 5.78 10.28 5.92
C PHE A 70 6.10 11.37 6.95
N VAL A 71 7.38 11.62 7.18
CA VAL A 71 7.83 12.59 8.20
C VAL A 71 7.75 14.02 7.68
N ASP A 72 8.15 14.24 6.41
CA ASP A 72 8.20 15.56 5.77
C ASP A 72 7.66 15.52 4.34
N MET A 73 7.23 16.67 3.81
CA MET A 73 6.85 16.85 2.40
C MET A 73 7.93 16.41 1.41
N ARG A 74 9.21 16.63 1.71
CA ARG A 74 10.33 16.21 0.84
C ARG A 74 10.34 14.69 0.64
N SER A 75 10.17 13.94 1.73
CA SER A 75 10.17 12.47 1.71
C SER A 75 8.96 11.91 0.95
N LEU A 76 7.82 12.60 1.01
CA LEU A 76 6.62 12.26 0.23
C LEU A 76 6.84 12.52 -1.27
N LYS A 77 7.47 13.64 -1.64
CA LYS A 77 7.86 13.95 -3.04
C LYS A 77 8.82 12.90 -3.62
N GLU A 78 9.82 12.49 -2.85
CA GLU A 78 10.75 11.42 -3.25
C GLU A 78 10.04 10.07 -3.39
N HIS A 79 9.10 9.78 -2.50
CA HIS A 79 8.29 8.57 -2.56
C HIS A 79 7.53 8.45 -3.89
N PHE A 80 6.92 9.53 -4.40
CA PHE A 80 6.20 9.51 -5.68
C PHE A 80 7.11 9.18 -6.88
N LYS A 81 8.38 9.57 -6.83
CA LYS A 81 9.36 9.26 -7.88
C LYS A 81 9.85 7.81 -7.82
N SER A 82 9.71 7.16 -6.66
CA SER A 82 10.22 5.81 -6.39
C SER A 82 9.52 4.71 -7.21
N LYS A 83 10.25 3.62 -7.47
CA LYS A 83 9.70 2.44 -8.19
C LYS A 83 8.57 1.76 -7.42
N VAL A 84 8.58 1.83 -6.09
CA VAL A 84 7.55 1.21 -5.24
C VAL A 84 6.20 1.85 -5.50
N HIS A 85 6.17 3.18 -5.51
CA HIS A 85 4.95 3.94 -5.78
C HIS A 85 4.45 3.70 -7.21
N LYS A 86 5.34 3.79 -8.21
CA LYS A 86 5.00 3.52 -9.62
C LYS A 86 4.43 2.11 -9.83
N ARG A 87 4.98 1.12 -9.13
CA ARG A 87 4.44 -0.26 -9.15
C ARG A 87 3.04 -0.32 -8.53
N ARG A 88 2.79 0.40 -7.44
CA ARG A 88 1.48 0.46 -6.79
C ARG A 88 0.43 1.10 -7.69
N LEU A 89 0.75 2.21 -8.35
CA LEU A 89 -0.13 2.83 -9.34
C LEU A 89 -0.47 1.87 -10.47
N LYS A 90 0.51 1.07 -10.94
CA LYS A 90 0.26 0.06 -11.96
C LYS A 90 -0.73 -1.02 -11.48
N GLN A 91 -0.65 -1.43 -10.21
CA GLN A 91 -1.59 -2.39 -9.61
C GLN A 91 -3.01 -1.81 -9.50
N LEU A 92 -3.14 -0.53 -9.12
CA LEU A 92 -4.42 0.15 -8.97
C LEU A 92 -5.10 0.53 -10.30
N ARG A 93 -4.43 0.32 -11.45
CA ARG A 93 -5.03 0.57 -12.76
C ARG A 93 -6.06 -0.49 -13.16
N GLU A 94 -6.07 -1.62 -12.50
CA GLU A 94 -7.04 -2.69 -12.74
C GLU A 94 -8.14 -2.58 -11.68
N GLU A 95 -9.38 -2.85 -12.07
CA GLU A 95 -10.49 -2.93 -11.13
C GLU A 95 -10.15 -3.96 -10.03
N PRO A 96 -10.41 -3.65 -8.74
CA PRO A 96 -10.04 -4.55 -7.66
C PRO A 96 -10.85 -5.84 -7.76
N TYR A 97 -10.18 -6.96 -7.50
CA TYR A 97 -10.81 -8.27 -7.43
C TYR A 97 -11.87 -8.30 -6.34
N THR A 98 -13.05 -8.83 -6.65
CA THR A 98 -14.17 -8.91 -5.70
C THR A 98 -14.64 -10.36 -5.50
N GLN A 99 -15.31 -10.62 -4.38
CA GLN A 99 -15.88 -11.93 -4.11
C GLN A 99 -16.88 -12.38 -5.20
N ALA A 100 -17.66 -11.46 -5.74
CA ALA A 100 -18.59 -11.74 -6.84
C ALA A 100 -17.87 -12.24 -8.10
N GLU A 101 -16.64 -11.78 -8.35
CA GLU A 101 -15.80 -12.29 -9.45
C GLU A 101 -15.37 -13.74 -9.19
N ALA A 102 -15.01 -14.07 -7.94
CA ALA A 102 -14.70 -15.44 -7.53
C ALA A 102 -15.89 -16.38 -7.74
N GLU A 103 -17.09 -15.94 -7.36
CA GLU A 103 -18.33 -16.72 -7.50
C GLU A 103 -18.70 -16.95 -8.97
N ARG A 104 -18.54 -15.93 -9.82
CA ARG A 104 -18.71 -16.07 -11.28
C ARG A 104 -17.73 -17.08 -11.86
N ALA A 105 -16.46 -17.03 -11.45
CA ALA A 105 -15.45 -18.01 -11.88
C ALA A 105 -15.77 -19.43 -11.41
N ALA A 106 -16.47 -19.59 -10.27
CA ALA A 106 -16.97 -20.86 -9.78
C ALA A 106 -18.25 -21.36 -10.50
N GLY A 107 -18.75 -20.63 -11.51
CA GLY A 107 -19.92 -21.00 -12.31
C GLY A 107 -21.25 -20.44 -11.82
N MET A 108 -21.25 -19.54 -10.82
CA MET A 108 -22.46 -18.90 -10.31
C MET A 108 -22.86 -17.63 -11.09
N GLY A 109 -22.27 -17.37 -12.27
CA GLY A 109 -22.62 -16.23 -13.12
C GLY A 109 -21.80 -16.14 -14.40
N SER A 110 -21.95 -15.01 -15.11
CA SER A 110 -21.27 -14.75 -16.39
C SER A 110 -19.92 -14.07 -16.22
N TYR A 111 -18.97 -14.36 -17.13
CA TYR A 111 -17.67 -13.69 -17.18
C TYR A 111 -17.81 -12.21 -17.55
N ILE A 112 -17.16 -11.34 -16.79
CA ILE A 112 -17.07 -9.90 -17.07
C ILE A 112 -15.58 -9.52 -17.05
N PRO A 113 -15.03 -8.94 -18.12
CA PRO A 113 -13.64 -8.53 -18.14
C PRO A 113 -13.41 -7.34 -17.19
N PRO A 114 -12.26 -7.29 -16.49
CA PRO A 114 -11.94 -6.19 -15.57
C PRO A 114 -11.72 -4.89 -16.35
N LYS A 115 -12.27 -3.79 -15.82
CA LYS A 115 -12.10 -2.46 -16.43
C LYS A 115 -10.76 -1.86 -16.03
N LYS A 116 -10.19 -1.05 -16.93
CA LYS A 116 -8.99 -0.25 -16.65
C LYS A 116 -9.41 1.07 -16.00
N VAL A 117 -8.85 1.38 -14.85
CA VAL A 117 -9.03 2.62 -14.09
C VAL A 117 -7.83 3.52 -14.33
N GLU A 118 -8.06 4.77 -14.68
CA GLU A 118 -7.00 5.77 -14.79
C GLU A 118 -6.65 6.32 -13.40
N VAL A 119 -5.57 5.81 -12.81
CA VAL A 119 -5.06 6.29 -11.52
C VAL A 119 -3.96 7.32 -11.73
N LYS A 120 -4.24 8.57 -11.33
CA LYS A 120 -3.26 9.66 -11.30
C LYS A 120 -2.68 9.80 -9.90
N THR A 121 -1.44 10.29 -9.82
CA THR A 121 -0.81 10.65 -8.55
C THR A 121 -1.51 11.85 -7.95
N GLN A 122 -1.54 11.91 -6.60
CA GLN A 122 -2.14 13.00 -5.87
C GLN A 122 -1.47 14.33 -6.28
N PRO A 123 -2.23 15.41 -6.53
CA PRO A 123 -1.65 16.72 -6.69
C PRO A 123 -0.98 17.12 -5.37
N ILE A 124 0.23 17.64 -5.45
CA ILE A 124 0.86 18.28 -4.29
C ILE A 124 0.44 19.73 -4.38
N GLU A 125 -0.41 20.15 -3.45
CA GLU A 125 -0.65 21.56 -3.19
C GLU A 125 0.64 22.09 -2.58
N GLU A 126 1.50 22.64 -3.43
CA GLU A 126 2.57 23.53 -2.98
C GLU A 126 1.85 24.85 -2.70
N ASP A 127 1.53 25.10 -1.44
CA ASP A 127 1.00 26.40 -1.03
C ASP A 127 1.88 27.48 -1.65
N MET A 128 1.21 28.29 -2.46
CA MET A 128 1.73 29.52 -3.02
C MET A 128 2.18 30.40 -1.85
N ASP A 129 3.47 30.77 -1.83
CA ASP A 129 3.93 31.95 -1.12
C ASP A 129 3.18 33.20 -1.60
#